data_AF-G6XGM3-F1
#
_entry.id   AF-G6XGM3-F1
#
_cell.length_a   1.000
_cell.length_b   1.000
_cell.length_c   1.000
_cell.angle_alpha   90.00
_cell.angle_beta   90.00
_cell.angle_gamma   90.00
#
_symmetry.space_group_name_H-M   'P 1'
#
loop_
_entity.id
_entity.type
_entity.pdbx_description
1 polymer ?
#
loop_
_entity_poly.entity_id
_entity_poly.type
_entity_poly.pdbx_seq_one_letter_code
_entity_poly.pdbx_strand_id
1 'polypeptide(L)'
;MIDSNLRCACLLMQRNESELLEPWVRYHAALFGYENIFIFDNGSGNLKTKRLLREYEDLGVHVDRRFSTSEDYPSKGAILTDCIVQLNESGNYDFFFPLDCDEFLAIHKNGKVLCDSLSIKNYLTSIPFSETTYHVTKNYLNIIGHPEYYQEHPYSKVFFSKKLIVPLDHGSHLTSASVKVTPSDIVYIHCHAKPFATLLAHSRDKLRPWVDIDDPKALAAFENDQGIGWHLVKYLRMSETEYLNLFNTKGATYIPDFPKILKELGCSIDFLSGIKIERMTKPVDKIPSPRSLILNAKDHLDDDTIVLAISSLSSETDLLVSAFLRNLGFNCISINEPIEENHTVKSALQAGTWDILRKFSIAQTEKNHRLAITGFSSTELDLAQYLPIQGLRSVIVLKSLMSFLTGNPHVMASSARHLATQRIDQVATNLKSALSSSLEALILEEDFIQTDIQSFVEAFLVFLGQSFTEDTDTLVRQLQYTIAPSIRKDVSLYEGWIDTISGQLVSGWCWRKNSNISQIVGLVVNDHIVDVGIANNFREDLKNAGIGSGAFGYHLTLPENISPSSNRIQVRILNGNIPLDSFIEN
;
A
#
# COMPACT_ATOMS: atom_id res chain seq x y z
N MET A 1 12.22 33.95 -5.28
CA MET A 1 13.17 34.41 -4.25
C MET A 1 12.88 33.62 -3.00
N ILE A 2 13.85 32.86 -2.49
CA ILE A 2 13.73 32.15 -1.21
C ILE A 2 13.74 33.24 -0.15
N ASP A 3 12.76 33.24 0.77
CA ASP A 3 12.75 34.18 1.89
C ASP A 3 14.03 33.97 2.69
N SER A 4 14.84 35.02 2.82
CA SER A 4 16.14 34.98 3.50
C SER A 4 16.03 34.82 5.02
N ASN A 5 14.81 34.71 5.56
CA ASN A 5 14.55 34.73 6.99
C ASN A 5 14.02 33.41 7.59
N LEU A 6 13.82 32.34 6.80
CA LEU A 6 13.33 31.06 7.36
C LEU A 6 14.37 30.46 8.33
N ARG A 7 14.04 30.38 9.62
CA ARG A 7 14.95 29.83 10.64
C ARG A 7 14.34 28.63 11.34
N CYS A 8 14.99 27.48 11.23
CA CYS A 8 14.52 26.21 11.80
C CYS A 8 15.53 25.70 12.81
N ALA A 9 15.09 25.25 13.99
CA ALA A 9 15.93 24.60 14.98
C ALA A 9 15.84 23.08 14.88
N CYS A 10 16.96 22.38 14.82
CA CYS A 10 17.03 20.92 14.92
C CYS A 10 17.55 20.54 16.30
N LEU A 11 16.78 19.72 17.03
CA LEU A 11 17.10 19.33 18.40
C LEU A 11 17.29 17.82 18.49
N LEU A 12 18.37 17.39 19.11
CA LEU A 12 18.76 15.99 19.28
C LEU A 12 19.16 15.73 20.72
N MET A 13 18.69 14.63 21.31
CA MET A 13 19.30 14.05 22.51
C MET A 13 19.96 12.72 22.14
N GLN A 14 21.26 12.57 22.37
CA GLN A 14 22.01 11.38 21.97
C GLN A 14 22.98 10.91 23.05
N ARG A 15 23.37 9.63 22.97
CA ARG A 15 24.45 9.05 23.75
C ARG A 15 25.23 8.04 22.91
N ASN A 16 26.53 8.26 22.76
CA ASN A 16 27.46 7.36 22.06
C ASN A 16 27.08 7.02 20.59
N GLU A 17 26.38 7.91 19.86
CA GLU A 17 26.00 7.68 18.46
C GLU A 17 27.14 8.01 17.48
N SER A 18 28.29 7.37 17.68
CA SER A 18 29.57 7.75 17.05
C SER A 18 29.60 7.57 15.52
N GLU A 19 28.68 6.77 14.98
CA GLU A 19 28.54 6.48 13.55
C GLU A 19 27.66 7.51 12.83
N LEU A 20 26.60 7.97 13.50
CA LEU A 20 25.56 8.80 12.87
C LEU A 20 25.64 10.27 13.26
N LEU A 21 26.32 10.62 14.36
CA LEU A 21 26.38 12.00 14.84
C LEU A 21 26.95 12.97 13.81
N GLU A 22 28.07 12.64 13.17
CA GLU A 22 28.68 13.50 12.15
C GLU A 22 27.79 13.64 10.89
N PRO A 23 27.30 12.54 10.27
CA PRO A 23 26.32 12.63 9.19
C PRO A 23 25.10 13.48 9.57
N TRP A 24 24.54 13.27 10.76
CA TRP A 24 23.37 13.98 11.25
C TRP A 24 23.62 15.48 11.40
N VAL A 25 24.73 15.88 12.03
CA VAL A 25 25.07 17.30 12.21
C VAL A 25 25.33 17.98 10.87
N ARG A 26 26.16 17.39 10.01
CA ARG A 26 26.49 18.00 8.71
C ARG A 26 25.27 18.11 7.80
N TYR A 27 24.40 17.11 7.78
CA TYR A 27 23.19 17.13 6.97
C TYR A 27 22.24 18.25 7.39
N HIS A 28 21.89 18.32 8.68
CA HIS A 28 20.97 19.34 9.17
C HIS A 28 21.59 20.74 9.18
N ALA A 29 22.90 20.87 9.42
CA ALA A 29 23.60 22.15 9.30
C ALA A 29 23.67 22.63 7.85
N ALA A 30 23.79 21.74 6.85
CA ALA A 30 23.68 22.11 5.45
C ALA A 30 22.27 22.62 5.08
N LEU A 31 21.24 22.12 5.76
CA LEU A 31 19.88 22.64 5.63
C LEU A 31 19.74 23.99 6.33
N PHE A 32 20.13 24.12 7.60
CA PHE A 32 19.68 25.25 8.43
C PHE A 32 20.79 26.08 9.07
N GLY A 33 22.07 25.72 8.94
CA GLY A 33 23.19 26.38 9.62
C GLY A 33 23.57 25.69 10.93
N TYR A 34 24.85 25.73 11.29
CA TYR A 34 25.37 25.08 12.50
C TYR A 34 24.82 25.71 13.79
N GLU A 35 24.61 27.02 13.78
CA GLU A 35 24.04 27.81 14.87
C GLU A 35 22.57 27.51 15.16
N ASN A 36 21.95 26.64 14.36
CA ASN A 36 20.56 26.22 14.53
C ASN A 36 20.44 24.74 14.90
N ILE A 37 21.56 24.11 15.31
CA ILE A 37 21.63 22.74 15.79
C ILE A 37 21.83 22.72 17.30
N PHE A 38 20.97 21.98 18.01
CA PHE A 38 20.97 21.85 19.46
C PHE A 38 21.09 20.37 19.86
N ILE A 39 22.16 20.03 20.58
CA ILE A 39 22.47 18.65 20.96
C ILE A 39 22.55 18.54 22.47
N PHE A 40 21.75 17.65 23.04
CA PHE A 40 21.80 17.24 24.43
C PHE A 40 22.61 15.94 24.52
N ASP A 41 23.85 16.04 25.01
CA ASP A 41 24.70 14.86 25.21
C ASP A 41 24.35 14.18 26.54
N ASN A 42 23.69 13.02 26.45
CA ASN A 42 23.25 12.25 27.61
C ASN A 42 24.37 11.38 28.19
N GLY A 43 25.52 11.99 28.47
CA GLY A 43 26.66 11.32 29.11
C GLY A 43 27.37 10.34 28.19
N SER A 44 27.79 10.79 27.00
CA SER A 44 28.61 9.97 26.12
C SER A 44 29.95 9.63 26.78
N GLY A 45 30.34 8.37 26.71
CA GLY A 45 31.66 7.87 27.14
C GLY A 45 32.62 7.67 25.97
N ASN A 46 32.08 7.50 24.75
CA ASN A 46 32.83 7.25 23.53
C ASN A 46 33.73 8.44 23.16
N LEU A 47 35.03 8.20 22.97
CA LEU A 47 36.01 9.25 22.67
C LEU A 47 35.76 9.93 21.32
N LYS A 48 35.31 9.18 20.31
CA LYS A 48 34.97 9.73 18.99
C LYS A 48 33.76 10.66 19.10
N THR A 49 32.70 10.26 19.81
CA THR A 49 31.52 11.11 20.05
C THR A 49 31.91 12.40 20.78
N LYS A 50 32.70 12.31 21.87
CA LYS A 50 33.18 13.50 22.59
C LYS A 50 34.00 14.45 21.72
N ARG A 51 34.86 13.90 20.85
CA ARG A 51 35.66 14.69 19.91
C ARG A 51 34.76 15.42 18.92
N LEU A 52 33.84 14.70 18.27
CA LEU A 52 32.89 15.28 17.31
C LEU A 52 32.05 16.40 17.94
N LEU A 53 31.53 16.19 19.15
CA LEU A 53 30.75 17.22 19.86
C LEU A 53 31.55 18.50 20.07
N ARG A 54 32.83 18.41 20.43
CA ARG A 54 33.70 19.60 20.57
C ARG A 54 33.98 20.26 19.22
N GLU A 55 34.32 19.47 18.21
CA GLU A 55 34.60 19.97 16.86
C GLU A 55 33.42 20.76 16.28
N TYR A 56 32.18 20.28 16.48
CA TYR A 56 31.00 21.00 15.98
C TYR A 56 30.54 22.14 16.89
N GLU A 57 30.83 22.08 18.18
CA GLU A 57 30.63 23.21 19.10
C GLU A 57 31.48 24.42 18.69
N ASP A 58 32.73 24.18 18.28
CA ASP A 58 33.62 25.22 17.71
C ASP A 58 33.09 25.82 16.39
N LEU A 59 32.21 25.09 15.68
CA LEU A 59 31.54 25.54 14.46
C LEU A 59 30.18 26.22 14.72
N GLY A 60 29.76 26.33 15.98
CA GLY A 60 28.54 27.03 16.39
C GLY A 60 27.38 26.12 16.80
N VAL A 61 27.54 24.79 16.81
CA VAL A 61 26.51 23.87 17.34
C VAL A 61 26.39 24.04 18.85
N HIS A 62 25.15 24.11 19.34
CA HIS A 62 24.90 24.20 20.77
C HIS A 62 24.94 22.81 21.40
N VAL A 63 25.89 22.55 22.30
CA VAL A 63 26.00 21.25 23.00
C VAL A 63 25.73 21.41 24.49
N ASP A 64 24.57 20.92 24.93
CA ASP A 64 24.18 20.87 26.33
C ASP A 64 24.61 19.54 26.99
N ARG A 65 25.30 19.65 28.11
CA ARG A 65 25.83 18.51 28.90
C ARG A 65 25.24 18.43 30.31
N ARG A 66 24.20 19.23 30.61
CA ARG A 66 23.55 19.28 31.93
C ARG A 66 22.77 17.98 32.22
N PHE A 67 22.13 17.40 31.21
CA PHE A 67 21.33 16.18 31.31
C PHE A 67 22.14 14.94 30.92
N SER A 68 23.21 14.66 31.68
CA SER A 68 24.25 13.68 31.29
C SER A 68 24.13 12.31 31.98
N THR A 69 23.02 12.01 32.64
CA THR A 69 22.79 10.73 33.33
C THR A 69 21.71 9.91 32.65
N SER A 70 21.77 8.57 32.79
CA SER A 70 20.75 7.67 32.22
C SER A 70 19.35 7.96 32.76
N GLU A 71 19.27 8.49 33.97
CA GLU A 71 18.07 8.88 34.70
C GLU A 71 17.36 10.08 34.03
N ASP A 72 18.09 10.87 33.24
CA ASP A 72 17.52 12.01 32.50
C ASP A 72 16.81 11.57 31.20
N TYR A 73 17.15 10.40 30.65
CA TYR A 73 16.63 9.93 29.36
C TYR A 73 15.09 9.77 29.32
N PRO A 74 14.42 9.23 30.35
CA PRO A 74 12.96 9.22 30.41
C PRO A 74 12.32 10.62 30.30
N SER A 75 13.05 11.65 30.71
CA SER A 75 12.62 13.06 30.62
C SER A 75 12.99 13.74 29.31
N LYS A 76 13.55 13.02 28.32
CA LYS A 76 13.94 13.55 27.00
C LYS A 76 12.87 14.43 26.37
N GLY A 77 11.62 13.98 26.35
CA GLY A 77 10.50 14.73 25.78
C GLY A 77 10.34 16.12 26.42
N ALA A 78 10.34 16.17 27.76
CA ALA A 78 10.26 17.41 28.51
C ALA A 78 11.48 18.32 28.27
N ILE A 79 12.69 17.76 28.27
CA ILE A 79 13.94 18.50 28.03
C ILE A 79 13.92 19.18 26.64
N LEU A 80 13.51 18.45 25.60
CA LEU A 80 13.40 18.99 24.25
C LEU A 80 12.29 20.04 24.16
N THR A 81 11.12 19.79 24.76
CA THR A 81 10.02 20.76 24.80
C THR A 81 10.45 22.06 25.50
N ASP A 82 11.11 21.99 26.65
CA ASP A 82 11.57 23.17 27.39
C ASP A 82 12.56 24.01 26.57
N CYS A 83 13.47 23.36 25.85
CA CYS A 83 14.39 24.04 24.94
C CYS A 83 13.64 24.73 23.79
N ILE A 84 12.66 24.05 23.19
CA ILE A 84 11.83 24.61 22.12
C ILE A 84 11.06 25.84 22.60
N VAL A 85 10.50 25.81 23.81
CA VAL A 85 9.81 26.96 24.42
C VAL A 85 10.77 28.14 24.58
N GLN A 86 11.96 27.93 25.15
CA GLN A 86 12.97 28.98 25.32
C GLN A 86 13.43 29.57 23.98
N LEU A 87 13.65 28.73 22.96
CA LEU A 87 14.03 29.21 21.63
C LEU A 87 12.89 29.99 20.97
N ASN A 88 11.64 29.59 21.17
CA ASN A 88 10.48 30.29 20.65
C ASN A 88 10.28 31.66 21.31
N GLU A 89 10.52 31.77 22.62
CA GLU A 89 10.47 33.05 23.36
C GLU A 89 11.49 34.06 22.83
N SER A 90 12.60 33.61 22.25
CA SER A 90 13.58 34.50 21.62
C SER A 90 13.04 35.20 20.36
N GLY A 91 11.93 34.72 19.79
CA GLY A 91 11.29 35.27 18.59
C GLY A 91 12.05 35.03 17.28
N ASN A 92 13.13 34.23 17.32
CA ASN A 92 14.04 34.07 16.20
C ASN A 92 13.75 32.87 15.28
N TYR A 93 12.95 31.91 15.73
CA TYR A 93 12.73 30.63 15.04
C TYR A 93 11.29 30.48 14.54
N ASP A 94 11.14 29.85 13.37
CA ASP A 94 9.86 29.60 12.72
C ASP A 94 9.38 28.16 12.95
N PHE A 95 10.30 27.19 12.88
CA PHE A 95 10.02 25.77 13.05
C PHE A 95 11.04 25.07 13.97
N PHE A 96 10.58 24.01 14.62
CA PHE A 96 11.38 23.21 15.56
C PHE A 96 11.23 21.72 15.25
N PHE A 97 12.35 21.05 15.01
CA PHE A 97 12.43 19.63 14.65
C PHE A 97 13.10 18.84 15.77
N PRO A 98 12.33 18.21 16.68
CA PRO A 98 12.84 17.20 17.59
C PRO A 98 13.13 15.92 16.81
N LEU A 99 14.38 15.47 16.80
CA LEU A 99 14.86 14.37 15.96
C LEU A 99 15.68 13.36 16.77
N ASP A 100 15.66 12.11 16.33
CA ASP A 100 16.62 11.09 16.74
C ASP A 100 17.87 11.13 15.86
N CYS A 101 18.98 10.57 16.35
CA CYS A 101 20.28 10.65 15.66
C CYS A 101 20.29 9.85 14.34
N ASP A 102 19.30 8.97 14.13
CA ASP A 102 19.08 8.20 12.92
C ASP A 102 18.01 8.81 11.99
N GLU A 103 17.45 9.97 12.31
CA GLU A 103 16.40 10.63 11.52
C GLU A 103 16.96 11.82 10.71
N PHE A 104 16.67 11.85 9.41
CA PHE A 104 17.08 12.91 8.49
C PHE A 104 15.88 13.47 7.74
N LEU A 105 15.77 14.80 7.68
CA LEU A 105 14.65 15.46 6.99
C LEU A 105 14.65 15.18 5.48
N ALA A 106 13.47 14.91 4.93
CA ALA A 106 13.21 14.90 3.50
C ALA A 106 11.79 15.45 3.23
N ILE A 107 11.45 15.60 1.95
CA ILE A 107 10.12 16.02 1.53
C ILE A 107 9.53 15.05 0.50
N HIS A 108 8.28 14.66 0.70
CA HIS A 108 7.50 13.94 -0.29
C HIS A 108 6.78 14.91 -1.22
N LYS A 109 7.18 14.98 -2.49
CA LYS A 109 6.60 15.88 -3.48
C LYS A 109 6.42 15.15 -4.80
N ASN A 110 5.20 15.21 -5.36
CA ASN A 110 4.86 14.58 -6.64
C ASN A 110 5.27 13.09 -6.70
N GLY A 111 4.99 12.33 -5.63
CA GLY A 111 5.30 10.90 -5.54
C GLY A 111 6.77 10.55 -5.37
N LYS A 112 7.65 11.55 -5.20
CA LYS A 112 9.09 11.37 -5.00
C LYS A 112 9.52 11.90 -3.64
N VAL A 113 10.53 11.28 -3.07
CA VAL A 113 11.19 11.75 -1.85
C VAL A 113 12.44 12.50 -2.23
N LEU A 114 12.49 13.79 -1.89
CA LEU A 114 13.60 14.68 -2.20
C LEU A 114 14.31 15.07 -0.90
N CYS A 115 15.63 15.07 -0.94
CA CYS A 115 16.49 15.39 0.21
C CYS A 115 17.20 16.74 0.04
N ASP A 116 16.91 17.49 -1.03
CA ASP A 116 17.60 18.73 -1.36
C ASP A 116 17.11 19.91 -0.51
N SER A 117 18.04 20.80 -0.15
CA SER A 117 17.75 21.94 0.73
C SER A 117 16.70 22.89 0.17
N LEU A 118 16.68 23.08 -1.15
CA LEU A 118 15.79 24.04 -1.80
C LEU A 118 14.33 23.59 -1.70
N SER A 119 14.05 22.33 -2.02
CA SER A 119 12.70 21.76 -1.94
C SER A 119 12.15 21.80 -0.52
N ILE A 120 12.96 21.42 0.47
CA ILE A 120 12.57 21.42 1.90
C ILE A 120 12.27 22.85 2.36
N LYS A 121 13.16 23.81 2.10
CA LYS A 121 12.98 25.21 2.50
C LYS A 121 11.79 25.88 1.82
N ASN A 122 11.60 25.64 0.52
CA ASN A 122 10.46 26.18 -0.22
C ASN A 122 9.12 25.69 0.36
N TYR A 123 9.05 24.41 0.74
CA TYR A 123 7.86 23.87 1.39
C TYR A 123 7.62 24.50 2.76
N LEU A 124 8.64 24.55 3.62
CA LEU A 124 8.51 25.15 4.96
C LEU A 124 8.13 26.63 4.90
N THR A 125 8.60 27.36 3.89
CA THR A 125 8.22 28.76 3.64
C THR A 125 6.76 28.87 3.16
N SER A 126 6.24 27.84 2.48
CA SER A 126 4.89 27.86 1.89
C SER A 126 3.77 27.48 2.87
N ILE A 127 4.10 26.75 3.94
CA ILE A 127 3.09 26.31 4.91
C ILE A 127 2.81 27.42 5.96
N PRO A 128 1.55 27.68 6.30
CA PRO A 128 1.20 28.74 7.24
C PRO A 128 1.60 28.33 8.66
N PHE A 129 2.13 29.25 9.48
CA PHE A 129 2.29 28.94 10.90
C PHE A 129 0.93 28.57 11.52
N SER A 130 0.81 27.33 11.97
CA SER A 130 -0.45 26.71 12.34
C SER A 130 -0.70 26.76 13.86
N GLU A 131 -1.97 26.83 14.24
CA GLU A 131 -2.44 26.59 15.62
C GLU A 131 -2.49 25.08 15.97
N THR A 132 -1.97 24.23 15.09
CA THR A 132 -1.88 22.78 15.24
C THR A 132 -0.42 22.33 15.10
N THR A 133 -0.12 21.13 15.62
CA THR A 133 1.19 20.49 15.45
C THR A 133 1.27 19.80 14.08
N TYR A 134 2.44 19.80 13.44
CA TYR A 134 2.61 19.09 12.16
C TYR A 134 2.98 17.64 12.36
N HIS A 135 2.35 16.76 11.60
CA HIS A 135 2.63 15.33 11.60
C HIS A 135 3.56 14.95 10.46
N VAL A 136 4.59 14.18 10.79
CA VAL A 136 5.48 13.51 9.83
C VAL A 136 4.78 12.22 9.42
N THR A 137 4.26 12.19 8.21
CA THR A 137 3.30 11.15 7.78
C THR A 137 3.95 9.80 7.51
N LYS A 138 5.23 9.80 7.15
CA LYS A 138 5.98 8.62 6.71
C LYS A 138 7.44 8.69 7.15
N ASN A 139 8.03 7.53 7.39
CA ASN A 139 9.48 7.37 7.37
C ASN A 139 9.92 6.32 6.34
N TYR A 140 11.18 6.42 5.95
CA TYR A 140 11.83 5.60 4.94
C TYR A 140 13.02 4.91 5.60
N LEU A 141 12.83 3.67 6.06
CA LEU A 141 13.84 2.87 6.75
C LEU A 141 14.94 2.43 5.78
N ASN A 142 16.20 2.60 6.16
CA ASN A 142 17.33 2.17 5.32
C ASN A 142 17.40 0.64 5.18
N ILE A 143 17.86 0.20 4.00
CA ILE A 143 18.13 -1.21 3.71
C ILE A 143 19.65 -1.42 3.64
N ILE A 144 20.19 -2.27 4.51
CA ILE A 144 21.63 -2.53 4.59
C ILE A 144 22.15 -3.14 3.29
N GLY A 145 23.23 -2.57 2.75
CA GLY A 145 23.82 -2.98 1.48
C GLY A 145 23.18 -2.31 0.25
N HIS A 146 22.09 -1.56 0.45
CA HIS A 146 21.32 -0.88 -0.59
C HIS A 146 21.15 0.62 -0.24
N PRO A 147 22.22 1.42 -0.30
CA PRO A 147 22.25 2.79 0.22
C PRO A 147 21.28 3.76 -0.47
N GLU A 148 20.70 3.39 -1.60
CA GLU A 148 19.75 4.20 -2.38
C GLU A 148 18.30 3.72 -2.24
N TYR A 149 18.03 2.66 -1.45
CA TYR A 149 16.71 2.06 -1.31
C TYR A 149 16.25 2.04 0.14
N TYR A 150 14.98 2.40 0.33
CA TYR A 150 14.39 2.58 1.64
C TYR A 150 12.99 1.98 1.70
N GLN A 151 12.65 1.35 2.82
CA GLN A 151 11.32 0.78 3.02
C GLN A 151 10.41 1.80 3.70
N GLU A 152 9.25 2.09 3.11
CA GLU A 152 8.24 2.93 3.75
C GLU A 152 7.65 2.23 4.98
N HIS A 153 7.60 2.95 6.10
CA HIS A 153 6.89 2.51 7.31
C HIS A 153 5.98 3.62 7.85
N PRO A 154 4.84 3.27 8.46
CA PRO A 154 4.03 4.22 9.21
C PRO A 154 4.86 4.76 10.37
N TYR A 155 4.86 6.07 10.54
CA TYR A 155 5.63 6.74 11.58
C TYR A 155 4.83 7.85 12.23
N SER A 156 5.06 8.11 13.52
CA SER A 156 4.23 9.01 14.31
C SER A 156 5.04 10.16 14.93
N LYS A 157 5.93 10.78 14.17
CA LYS A 157 6.70 11.94 14.66
C LYS A 157 5.99 13.25 14.36
N VAL A 158 6.38 14.29 15.08
CA VAL A 158 5.84 15.63 14.92
C VAL A 158 6.92 16.70 14.91
N PHE A 159 6.61 17.84 14.33
CA PHE A 159 7.41 19.05 14.44
C PHE A 159 6.50 20.26 14.67
N PHE A 160 7.08 21.36 15.16
CA PHE A 160 6.31 22.50 15.64
C PHE A 160 6.57 23.74 14.80
N SER A 161 5.55 24.59 14.72
CA SER A 161 5.73 25.99 14.32
C SER A 161 5.76 26.87 15.56
N LYS A 162 6.26 28.11 15.42
CA LYS A 162 6.32 29.10 16.50
C LYS A 162 5.00 29.44 17.21
N LYS A 163 3.85 29.06 16.64
CA LYS A 163 2.53 29.36 17.21
C LYS A 163 2.05 28.35 18.26
N LEU A 164 2.38 27.07 18.12
CA LEU A 164 1.92 26.03 19.03
C LEU A 164 3.05 25.04 19.31
N ILE A 165 3.41 24.94 20.58
CA ILE A 165 4.36 23.96 21.12
C ILE A 165 3.59 23.11 22.13
N VAL A 166 3.72 21.79 22.03
CA VAL A 166 3.05 20.85 22.92
C VAL A 166 4.06 19.90 23.56
N PRO A 167 3.77 19.38 24.77
CA PRO A 167 4.65 18.43 25.44
C PRO A 167 4.83 17.13 24.66
N LEU A 168 6.08 16.68 24.57
CA LEU A 168 6.49 15.43 23.94
C LEU A 168 6.71 14.31 24.95
N ASP A 169 6.55 13.07 24.50
CA ASP A 169 7.07 11.89 25.22
C ASP A 169 8.56 11.65 24.91
N HIS A 170 9.15 10.61 25.51
CA HIS A 170 10.56 10.26 25.31
C HIS A 170 10.90 9.85 23.86
N GLY A 171 9.93 9.37 23.09
CA GLY A 171 10.05 9.06 21.66
C GLY A 171 9.87 10.29 20.76
N SER A 172 9.64 11.47 21.35
CA SER A 172 9.26 12.69 20.61
C SER A 172 7.92 12.55 19.89
N HIS A 173 6.99 11.79 20.47
CA HIS A 173 5.59 11.69 20.07
C HIS A 173 4.70 12.60 20.92
N LEU A 174 3.45 12.80 20.49
CA LEU A 174 2.46 13.54 21.25
C LEU A 174 2.05 12.78 22.52
N THR A 175 2.04 13.50 23.64
CA THR A 175 1.60 12.97 24.95
C THR A 175 0.08 12.86 25.10
N SER A 176 -0.69 13.49 24.21
CA SER A 176 -2.16 13.48 24.24
C SER A 176 -2.78 13.32 22.85
N ALA A 177 -3.71 12.38 22.72
CA ALA A 177 -4.52 12.16 21.53
C ALA A 177 -5.50 13.32 21.22
N SER A 178 -5.70 14.26 22.14
CA SER A 178 -6.61 15.41 21.96
C SER A 178 -5.98 16.57 21.18
N VAL A 179 -4.66 16.54 20.92
CA VAL A 179 -3.96 17.58 20.17
C VAL A 179 -4.26 17.40 18.68
N LYS A 180 -4.83 18.43 18.05
CA LYS A 180 -5.06 18.44 16.61
C LYS A 180 -3.72 18.46 15.88
N VAL A 181 -3.56 17.53 14.93
CA VAL A 181 -2.40 17.45 14.04
C VAL A 181 -2.77 17.79 12.60
N THR A 182 -1.86 18.42 11.90
CA THR A 182 -1.96 18.68 10.45
C THR A 182 -0.92 17.84 9.72
N PRO A 183 -1.33 16.98 8.76
CA PRO A 183 -0.38 16.25 7.92
C PRO A 183 0.57 17.22 7.20
N SER A 184 1.83 16.82 7.09
CA SER A 184 2.84 17.54 6.32
C SER A 184 3.43 16.64 5.23
N ASP A 185 4.05 17.29 4.24
CA ASP A 185 4.86 16.63 3.22
C ASP A 185 6.29 16.37 3.70
N ILE A 186 6.64 16.82 4.91
CA ILE A 186 7.90 16.43 5.56
C ILE A 186 7.81 14.95 5.93
N VAL A 187 8.86 14.23 5.54
CA VAL A 187 9.07 12.80 5.80
C VAL A 187 10.48 12.60 6.31
N TYR A 188 10.76 11.47 6.94
CA TYR A 188 12.12 11.16 7.43
C TYR A 188 12.77 10.03 6.67
N ILE A 189 14.04 10.19 6.30
CA ILE A 189 14.93 9.07 6.04
C ILE A 189 15.41 8.56 7.40
N HIS A 190 15.09 7.30 7.72
CA HIS A 190 15.34 6.73 9.03
C HIS A 190 16.41 5.64 8.95
N CYS A 191 17.63 6.00 9.32
CA CYS A 191 18.83 5.17 9.26
C CYS A 191 18.97 4.24 10.47
N HIS A 192 17.88 3.56 10.80
CA HIS A 192 17.76 2.71 11.98
C HIS A 192 18.56 1.40 11.87
N ALA A 193 18.56 0.79 10.68
CA ALA A 193 19.27 -0.46 10.44
C ALA A 193 20.78 -0.20 10.40
N LYS A 194 21.56 -1.13 10.98
CA LYS A 194 23.03 -1.01 11.10
C LYS A 194 23.73 -2.20 10.41
N PRO A 195 24.97 -2.04 9.92
CA PRO A 195 25.75 -3.17 9.43
C PRO A 195 25.80 -4.28 10.49
N PHE A 196 25.76 -5.55 10.08
CA PHE A 196 25.52 -6.66 11.00
C PHE A 196 26.56 -6.76 12.13
N ALA A 197 27.83 -6.53 11.82
CA ALA A 197 28.90 -6.48 12.82
C ALA A 197 28.66 -5.39 13.88
N THR A 198 28.23 -4.21 13.45
CA THR A 198 27.89 -3.08 14.34
C THR A 198 26.66 -3.42 15.20
N LEU A 199 25.63 -4.00 14.59
CA LEU A 199 24.44 -4.47 15.31
C LEU A 199 24.82 -5.47 16.40
N LEU A 200 25.64 -6.48 16.08
CA LEU A 200 26.10 -7.48 17.04
C LEU A 200 26.88 -6.86 18.20
N ALA A 201 27.80 -5.93 17.91
CA ALA A 201 28.57 -5.23 18.94
C ALA A 201 27.63 -4.45 19.89
N HIS A 202 26.69 -3.69 19.33
CA HIS A 202 25.73 -2.90 20.11
C HIS A 202 24.79 -3.80 20.93
N SER A 203 24.31 -4.90 20.35
CA SER A 203 23.47 -5.87 21.05
C SER A 203 24.22 -6.52 22.22
N ARG A 204 25.48 -6.92 22.03
CA ARG A 204 26.31 -7.49 23.09
C ARG A 204 26.52 -6.50 24.23
N ASP A 205 26.86 -5.25 23.92
CA ASP A 205 27.11 -4.23 24.95
C ASP A 205 25.85 -3.86 25.73
N LYS A 206 24.67 -3.82 25.08
CA LYS A 206 23.39 -3.59 25.75
C LYS A 206 22.96 -4.76 26.64
N LEU A 207 23.30 -6.00 26.28
CA LEU A 207 22.88 -7.21 27.00
C LEU A 207 23.83 -7.58 28.16
N ARG A 208 25.13 -7.28 28.04
CA ARG A 208 26.16 -7.60 29.06
C ARG A 208 25.79 -7.26 30.51
N PRO A 209 25.13 -6.13 30.83
CA PRO A 209 24.73 -5.83 32.21
C PRO A 209 23.66 -6.77 32.78
N TRP A 210 22.92 -7.48 31.92
CA TRP A 210 21.71 -8.20 32.28
C TRP A 210 21.83 -9.73 32.14
N VAL A 211 22.67 -10.20 31.21
CA VAL A 211 22.83 -11.62 30.92
C VAL A 211 24.27 -11.92 30.49
N ASP A 212 24.77 -13.09 30.89
CA ASP A 212 26.00 -13.63 30.33
C ASP A 212 25.79 -13.95 28.84
N ILE A 213 26.33 -13.10 27.98
CA ILE A 213 26.16 -13.17 26.53
C ILE A 213 26.91 -14.35 25.88
N ASP A 214 27.82 -14.99 26.60
CA ASP A 214 28.60 -16.11 26.10
C ASP A 214 28.06 -17.47 26.61
N ASP A 215 27.02 -17.48 27.47
CA ASP A 215 26.27 -18.67 27.90
C ASP A 215 24.92 -18.82 27.16
N PRO A 216 24.79 -19.81 26.24
CA PRO A 216 23.55 -20.05 25.50
C PRO A 216 22.33 -20.36 26.39
N LYS A 217 22.52 -21.00 27.55
CA LYS A 217 21.41 -21.32 28.47
C LYS A 217 20.92 -20.08 29.19
N ALA A 218 21.84 -19.22 29.62
CA ALA A 218 21.50 -17.93 30.23
C ALA A 218 20.73 -17.04 29.23
N LEU A 219 21.17 -16.98 27.97
CA LEU A 219 20.45 -16.25 26.92
C LEU A 219 19.04 -16.81 26.63
N ALA A 220 18.88 -18.14 26.65
CA ALA A 220 17.56 -18.77 26.44
C ALA A 220 16.59 -18.51 27.61
N ALA A 221 17.10 -18.55 28.85
CA ALA A 221 16.31 -18.17 30.02
C ALA A 221 15.91 -16.68 29.96
N PHE A 222 16.86 -15.79 29.68
CA PHE A 222 16.63 -14.35 29.58
C PHE A 222 15.59 -13.97 28.51
N GLU A 223 15.58 -14.68 27.38
CA GLU A 223 14.58 -14.49 26.32
C GLU A 223 13.18 -14.95 26.75
N ASN A 224 13.08 -16.10 27.42
CA ASN A 224 11.80 -16.62 27.94
C ASN A 224 11.22 -15.70 29.04
N ASP A 225 12.09 -15.14 29.87
CA ASP A 225 11.71 -14.22 30.95
C ASP A 225 11.37 -12.81 30.43
N GLN A 226 11.59 -12.54 29.13
CA GLN A 226 11.34 -11.26 28.46
C GLN A 226 11.97 -10.05 29.19
N GLY A 227 13.19 -10.21 29.71
CA GLY A 227 13.93 -9.15 30.40
C GLY A 227 14.22 -7.91 29.53
N ILE A 228 14.64 -6.80 30.14
CA ILE A 228 14.92 -5.55 29.40
C ILE A 228 15.95 -5.80 28.28
N GLY A 229 15.55 -5.57 27.04
CA GLY A 229 16.42 -5.79 25.87
C GLY A 229 16.40 -7.22 25.30
N TRP A 230 15.53 -8.12 25.78
CA TRP A 230 15.42 -9.51 25.29
C TRP A 230 15.31 -9.64 23.77
N HIS A 231 14.65 -8.68 23.10
CA HIS A 231 14.49 -8.65 21.65
C HIS A 231 15.82 -8.56 20.88
N LEU A 232 16.92 -8.21 21.54
CA LEU A 232 18.27 -8.18 20.97
C LEU A 232 18.93 -9.56 20.93
N VAL A 233 18.48 -10.52 21.75
CA VAL A 233 19.06 -11.87 21.85
C VAL A 233 19.00 -12.61 20.51
N LYS A 234 17.91 -12.43 19.75
CA LYS A 234 17.74 -13.03 18.42
C LYS A 234 18.92 -12.73 17.49
N TYR A 235 19.49 -11.52 17.54
CA TYR A 235 20.58 -11.12 16.66
C TYR A 235 21.88 -11.88 16.96
N LEU A 236 22.12 -12.26 18.23
CA LEU A 236 23.29 -13.05 18.61
C LEU A 236 23.26 -14.48 18.05
N ARG A 237 22.08 -14.97 17.67
CA ARG A 237 21.87 -16.32 17.12
C ARG A 237 21.68 -16.34 15.60
N MET A 238 21.53 -15.17 14.99
CA MET A 238 21.37 -15.03 13.56
C MET A 238 22.72 -14.95 12.86
N SER A 239 22.78 -15.44 11.63
CA SER A 239 23.83 -15.13 10.67
C SER A 239 23.59 -13.77 9.99
N GLU A 240 24.64 -13.20 9.40
CA GLU A 240 24.51 -11.97 8.61
C GLU A 240 23.52 -12.14 7.45
N THR A 241 23.50 -13.32 6.81
CA THR A 241 22.54 -13.63 5.74
C THR A 241 21.10 -13.65 6.25
N GLU A 242 20.84 -14.24 7.42
CA GLU A 242 19.49 -14.22 8.02
C GLU A 242 19.06 -12.81 8.40
N TYR A 243 19.99 -11.98 8.91
CA TYR A 243 19.71 -10.58 9.22
C TYR A 243 19.33 -9.79 7.97
N LEU A 244 20.10 -9.94 6.89
CA LEU A 244 19.85 -9.25 5.63
C LEU A 244 18.54 -9.72 4.97
N ASN A 245 18.11 -10.97 5.20
CA ASN A 245 16.81 -11.47 4.75
C ASN A 245 15.61 -10.88 5.53
N LEU A 246 15.82 -10.20 6.67
CA LEU A 246 14.75 -9.49 7.38
C LEU A 246 14.27 -8.25 6.63
N PHE A 247 15.10 -7.66 5.77
CA PHE A 247 14.73 -6.48 5.01
C PHE A 247 13.80 -6.87 3.86
N ASN A 248 12.58 -6.34 3.87
CA ASN A 248 11.69 -6.50 2.74
C ASN A 248 12.09 -5.52 1.63
N THR A 249 12.76 -6.04 0.61
CA THR A 249 13.18 -5.25 -0.54
C THR A 249 12.07 -5.04 -1.58
N LYS A 250 10.91 -5.71 -1.44
CA LYS A 250 9.77 -5.52 -2.34
C LYS A 250 9.02 -4.24 -1.96
N GLY A 251 8.90 -3.31 -2.91
CA GLY A 251 8.22 -2.02 -2.69
C GLY A 251 9.10 -0.95 -2.03
N ALA A 252 10.43 -1.15 -2.00
CA ALA A 252 11.35 -0.13 -1.50
C ALA A 252 11.37 1.11 -2.44
N THR A 253 11.35 2.29 -1.83
CA THR A 253 11.47 3.58 -2.50
C THR A 253 12.92 3.86 -2.85
N TYR A 254 13.17 4.27 -4.10
CA TYR A 254 14.49 4.67 -4.57
C TYR A 254 14.74 6.16 -4.26
N ILE A 255 15.74 6.44 -3.43
CA ILE A 255 16.10 7.78 -2.93
C ILE A 255 17.62 7.97 -3.05
N PRO A 256 18.15 8.18 -4.27
CA PRO A 256 19.59 8.27 -4.51
C PRO A 256 20.21 9.58 -4.01
N ASP A 257 19.40 10.61 -3.84
CA ASP A 257 19.88 11.93 -3.44
C ASP A 257 20.44 11.93 -2.02
N PHE A 258 19.88 11.13 -1.11
CA PHE A 258 20.33 11.06 0.28
C PHE A 258 21.80 10.62 0.43
N PRO A 259 22.22 9.41 -0.03
CA PRO A 259 23.61 9.00 0.08
C PRO A 259 24.55 9.88 -0.76
N LYS A 260 24.06 10.48 -1.84
CA LYS A 260 24.82 11.45 -2.65
C LYS A 260 25.14 12.71 -1.86
N ILE A 261 24.13 13.33 -1.23
CA ILE A 261 24.29 14.54 -0.41
C ILE A 261 25.26 14.27 0.76
N LEU A 262 25.14 13.14 1.44
CA LEU A 262 26.08 12.80 2.54
C LEU A 262 27.54 12.72 2.05
N LYS A 263 27.78 12.13 0.88
CA LYS A 263 29.13 12.09 0.29
C LYS A 263 29.63 13.49 -0.08
N GLU A 264 28.77 14.32 -0.66
CA GLU A 264 29.10 15.72 -1.00
C GLU A 264 29.44 16.56 0.23
N LEU A 265 28.81 16.26 1.38
CA LEU A 265 29.13 16.86 2.68
C LEU A 265 30.39 16.29 3.36
N GLY A 266 31.04 15.31 2.72
CA GLY A 266 32.24 14.65 3.24
C GLY A 266 31.96 13.59 4.32
N CYS A 267 30.71 13.14 4.46
CA CYS A 267 30.34 12.12 5.43
C CYS A 267 30.63 10.71 4.90
N SER A 268 31.08 9.82 5.78
CA SER A 268 31.03 8.39 5.50
C SER A 268 29.58 7.91 5.43
N ILE A 269 29.29 7.02 4.49
CA ILE A 269 28.01 6.32 4.36
C ILE A 269 28.14 4.83 4.74
N ASP A 270 29.20 4.45 5.44
CA ASP A 270 29.48 3.05 5.79
C ASP A 270 28.37 2.46 6.68
N PHE A 271 27.63 3.29 7.40
CA PHE A 271 26.46 2.87 8.18
C PHE A 271 25.28 2.39 7.30
N LEU A 272 25.27 2.71 6.00
CA LEU A 272 24.34 2.16 5.01
C LEU A 272 24.90 0.92 4.30
N SER A 273 26.21 0.64 4.47
CA SER A 273 26.92 -0.41 3.75
C SER A 273 26.75 -1.80 4.40
N GLY A 274 26.90 -2.86 3.61
CA GLY A 274 26.83 -4.26 4.05
C GLY A 274 27.15 -5.20 2.88
N ILE A 275 27.33 -6.51 3.15
CA ILE A 275 27.50 -7.50 2.09
C ILE A 275 26.29 -7.41 1.16
N LYS A 276 26.54 -7.06 -0.12
CA LYS A 276 25.50 -7.11 -1.16
C LYS A 276 25.10 -8.57 -1.33
N ILE A 277 23.87 -8.93 -0.96
CA ILE A 277 23.34 -10.22 -1.38
C ILE A 277 23.12 -10.11 -2.90
N GLU A 278 23.81 -10.94 -3.69
CA GLU A 278 23.65 -11.05 -5.15
C GLU A 278 22.22 -11.43 -5.60
N ARG A 279 21.30 -11.66 -4.65
CA ARG A 279 19.84 -11.59 -4.88
C ARG A 279 19.34 -10.18 -5.18
N MET A 280 20.23 -9.20 -5.27
CA MET A 280 20.06 -8.16 -6.26
C MET A 280 20.23 -8.77 -7.65
N THR A 281 19.14 -9.27 -8.20
CA THR A 281 18.87 -8.74 -9.54
C THR A 281 18.92 -7.21 -9.36
N LYS A 282 19.49 -6.46 -10.31
CA LYS A 282 18.98 -5.10 -10.53
C LYS A 282 17.43 -5.19 -10.45
N PRO A 283 16.68 -4.10 -10.41
CA PRO A 283 15.51 -4.18 -11.26
C PRO A 283 16.05 -4.62 -12.65
N VAL A 284 16.03 -5.95 -12.94
CA VAL A 284 15.34 -6.43 -14.12
C VAL A 284 14.11 -5.57 -14.04
N ASP A 285 13.92 -4.73 -15.04
CA ASP A 285 12.60 -4.27 -15.39
C ASP A 285 11.74 -5.53 -15.36
N LYS A 286 11.25 -5.93 -14.17
CA LYS A 286 10.14 -6.80 -14.02
C LYS A 286 9.08 -5.86 -14.45
N ILE A 287 8.92 -5.89 -15.76
CA ILE A 287 7.85 -5.38 -16.56
C ILE A 287 6.72 -5.23 -15.56
N PRO A 288 6.44 -4.00 -15.09
CA PRO A 288 5.11 -3.78 -14.58
C PRO A 288 4.21 -4.33 -15.70
N SER A 289 3.09 -4.96 -15.39
CA SER A 289 2.03 -4.90 -16.37
C SER A 289 1.32 -3.58 -16.11
N PRO A 290 1.77 -2.42 -16.64
CA PRO A 290 0.90 -1.28 -16.72
C PRO A 290 0.07 -1.49 -17.96
N ARG A 291 -1.26 -1.56 -17.86
CA ARG A 291 -2.12 -1.28 -19.01
C ARG A 291 -3.34 -0.47 -18.59
N SER A 292 -3.08 0.64 -17.91
CA SER A 292 -3.95 1.80 -18.01
C SER A 292 -3.80 2.37 -19.43
N LEU A 293 -4.83 2.18 -20.25
CA LEU A 293 -4.91 2.69 -21.61
C LEU A 293 -4.95 4.23 -21.55
N ILE A 294 -4.09 4.96 -22.26
CA ILE A 294 -4.20 6.43 -22.47
C ILE A 294 -3.92 6.81 -23.93
N LEU A 295 -4.75 7.64 -24.55
CA LEU A 295 -4.64 8.15 -25.92
C LEU A 295 -5.24 9.54 -26.12
N ASN A 296 -4.49 10.35 -26.88
CA ASN A 296 -4.61 11.79 -27.08
C ASN A 296 -5.80 12.17 -28.00
N ALA A 297 -6.67 13.08 -27.55
CA ALA A 297 -7.69 13.69 -28.41
C ALA A 297 -7.40 15.17 -28.69
N LYS A 298 -7.78 15.62 -29.89
CA LYS A 298 -7.86 17.05 -30.22
C LYS A 298 -9.00 17.68 -29.42
N ASP A 299 -8.65 18.75 -28.71
CA ASP A 299 -9.36 19.82 -28.00
C ASP A 299 -10.87 19.78 -27.67
N HIS A 300 -11.77 19.03 -28.33
CA HIS A 300 -13.21 18.99 -27.99
C HIS A 300 -13.87 17.61 -28.20
N LEU A 301 -14.58 17.13 -27.16
CA LEU A 301 -15.51 15.98 -27.14
C LEU A 301 -16.89 16.44 -27.66
N ASP A 302 -17.57 15.63 -28.46
CA ASP A 302 -18.92 15.87 -28.99
C ASP A 302 -19.97 14.99 -28.30
N ASP A 303 -21.26 15.30 -28.51
CA ASP A 303 -22.41 14.64 -27.84
C ASP A 303 -22.55 13.14 -28.19
N ASP A 304 -21.85 12.65 -29.22
CA ASP A 304 -21.84 11.24 -29.66
C ASP A 304 -20.67 10.44 -29.07
N THR A 305 -19.90 11.02 -28.14
CA THR A 305 -18.77 10.35 -27.50
C THR A 305 -19.21 9.42 -26.36
N ILE A 306 -18.98 8.12 -26.51
CA ILE A 306 -19.18 7.09 -25.46
C ILE A 306 -17.98 7.11 -24.52
N VAL A 307 -18.15 6.89 -23.22
CA VAL A 307 -17.04 6.93 -22.24
C VAL A 307 -17.08 5.70 -21.34
N LEU A 308 -16.39 4.64 -21.74
CA LEU A 308 -16.09 3.49 -20.91
C LEU A 308 -15.32 3.86 -19.62
N ALA A 309 -15.56 3.15 -18.53
CA ALA A 309 -14.92 3.39 -17.25
C ALA A 309 -14.37 2.09 -16.63
N ILE A 310 -13.29 1.55 -17.20
CA ILE A 310 -12.74 0.25 -16.80
C ILE A 310 -11.76 0.39 -15.62
N SER A 311 -12.07 -0.21 -14.48
CA SER A 311 -11.18 -0.26 -13.34
C SER A 311 -10.33 -1.50 -13.25
N SER A 312 -9.06 -1.33 -12.87
CA SER A 312 -8.21 -2.34 -12.23
C SER A 312 -8.29 -3.74 -12.83
N LEU A 313 -8.27 -3.92 -14.15
CA LEU A 313 -8.32 -5.26 -14.74
C LEU A 313 -7.05 -6.06 -14.43
N SER A 314 -7.20 -7.38 -14.33
CA SER A 314 -6.16 -8.38 -14.55
C SER A 314 -5.64 -8.33 -15.99
N SER A 315 -4.46 -8.89 -16.19
CA SER A 315 -3.81 -8.90 -17.52
C SER A 315 -4.63 -9.68 -18.54
N GLU A 316 -5.30 -10.74 -18.11
CA GLU A 316 -6.16 -11.58 -18.94
C GLU A 316 -7.39 -10.81 -19.43
N THR A 317 -8.07 -10.07 -18.54
CA THR A 317 -9.26 -9.29 -18.92
C THR A 317 -8.90 -8.08 -19.80
N ASP A 318 -7.76 -7.42 -19.55
CA ASP A 318 -7.28 -6.34 -20.40
C ASP A 318 -7.01 -6.80 -21.83
N LEU A 319 -6.37 -7.97 -21.99
CA LEU A 319 -6.14 -8.58 -23.30
C LEU A 319 -7.45 -8.90 -24.01
N LEU A 320 -8.43 -9.46 -23.29
CA LEU A 320 -9.76 -9.79 -23.81
C LEU A 320 -10.49 -8.55 -24.31
N VAL A 321 -10.62 -7.52 -23.46
CA VAL A 321 -11.36 -6.30 -23.77
C VAL A 321 -10.66 -5.53 -24.88
N SER A 322 -9.34 -5.43 -24.86
CA SER A 322 -8.56 -4.80 -25.93
C SER A 322 -8.70 -5.52 -27.27
N ALA A 323 -8.71 -6.86 -27.27
CA ALA A 323 -8.92 -7.64 -28.49
C ALA A 323 -10.34 -7.47 -29.02
N PHE A 324 -11.34 -7.44 -28.14
CA PHE A 324 -12.73 -7.20 -28.50
C PHE A 324 -12.92 -5.83 -29.15
N LEU A 325 -12.42 -4.77 -28.51
CA LEU A 325 -12.50 -3.40 -29.04
C LEU A 325 -11.78 -3.27 -30.40
N ARG A 326 -10.61 -3.89 -30.58
CA ARG A 326 -9.91 -3.90 -31.89
C ARG A 326 -10.75 -4.54 -32.99
N ASN A 327 -11.44 -5.64 -32.70
CA ASN A 327 -12.29 -6.30 -33.69
C ASN A 327 -13.54 -5.48 -34.04
N LEU A 328 -14.03 -4.64 -33.11
CA LEU A 328 -15.07 -3.66 -33.40
C LEU A 328 -14.56 -2.44 -34.18
N GLY A 329 -13.29 -2.43 -34.60
CA GLY A 329 -12.69 -1.36 -35.41
C GLY A 329 -12.15 -0.19 -34.58
N PHE A 330 -11.98 -0.35 -33.26
CA PHE A 330 -11.36 0.66 -32.41
C PHE A 330 -9.84 0.54 -32.42
N ASN A 331 -9.15 1.64 -32.65
CA ASN A 331 -7.70 1.71 -32.47
C ASN A 331 -7.34 1.72 -30.97
N CYS A 332 -6.77 0.60 -30.49
CA CYS A 332 -6.33 0.42 -29.11
C CYS A 332 -4.81 0.47 -29.04
N ILE A 333 -4.22 1.41 -28.31
CA ILE A 333 -2.76 1.55 -28.15
C ILE A 333 -2.40 1.31 -26.68
N SER A 334 -1.41 0.45 -26.45
CA SER A 334 -0.91 0.12 -25.12
C SER A 334 0.42 0.85 -24.85
N ILE A 335 0.57 1.46 -23.68
CA ILE A 335 1.85 1.99 -23.20
C ILE A 335 2.49 0.94 -22.29
N ASN A 336 3.79 0.69 -22.46
CA ASN A 336 4.57 -0.22 -21.59
C ASN A 336 5.18 0.51 -20.37
N GLU A 337 4.84 1.77 -20.12
CA GLU A 337 5.35 2.56 -18.98
C GLU A 337 4.27 2.74 -17.91
N PRO A 338 4.62 2.62 -16.61
CA PRO A 338 3.69 2.75 -15.51
C PRO A 338 3.22 4.20 -15.36
N ILE A 339 1.90 4.36 -15.24
CA ILE A 339 1.34 5.57 -14.62
C ILE A 339 1.66 5.45 -13.13
N GLU A 340 2.45 6.39 -12.61
CA GLU A 340 2.82 6.44 -11.19
C GLU A 340 1.54 6.41 -10.31
N GLU A 341 1.48 5.50 -9.33
CA GLU A 341 0.33 5.20 -8.46
C GLU A 341 -0.27 6.41 -7.70
N ASN A 342 0.38 7.58 -7.72
CA ASN A 342 0.00 8.74 -6.92
C ASN A 342 -1.01 9.69 -7.57
N HIS A 343 -1.51 9.39 -8.77
CA HIS A 343 -2.59 10.16 -9.39
C HIS A 343 -3.88 9.34 -9.42
N THR A 344 -4.51 9.23 -8.25
CA THR A 344 -5.90 8.80 -8.18
C THR A 344 -6.79 9.79 -8.95
N VAL A 345 -7.84 9.30 -9.60
CA VAL A 345 -8.87 10.16 -10.24
C VAL A 345 -9.40 11.19 -9.23
N LYS A 346 -9.46 10.79 -7.95
CA LYS A 346 -9.73 11.65 -6.79
C LYS A 346 -8.79 12.84 -6.67
N SER A 347 -7.47 12.62 -6.74
CA SER A 347 -6.47 13.69 -6.64
C SER A 347 -6.53 14.63 -7.84
N ALA A 348 -6.80 14.10 -9.04
CA ALA A 348 -6.93 14.91 -10.27
C ALA A 348 -8.22 15.75 -10.29
N LEU A 349 -9.34 15.21 -9.81
CA LEU A 349 -10.61 15.92 -9.65
C LEU A 349 -10.52 17.01 -8.56
N GLN A 350 -9.91 16.70 -7.42
CA GLN A 350 -9.75 17.65 -6.30
C GLN A 350 -8.78 18.80 -6.62
N ALA A 351 -7.76 18.55 -7.45
CA ALA A 351 -6.79 19.57 -7.87
C ALA A 351 -7.27 20.43 -9.06
N GLY A 352 -8.44 20.14 -9.66
CA GLY A 352 -8.95 20.88 -10.82
C GLY A 352 -8.07 20.76 -12.08
N THR A 353 -7.18 19.77 -12.13
CA THR A 353 -6.21 19.55 -13.20
C THR A 353 -6.80 18.73 -14.34
N TRP A 354 -7.79 19.31 -15.02
CA TRP A 354 -8.55 18.66 -16.10
C TRP A 354 -7.69 18.21 -17.29
N ASP A 355 -6.58 18.90 -17.57
CA ASP A 355 -5.64 18.50 -18.64
C ASP A 355 -4.91 17.18 -18.35
N ILE A 356 -4.85 16.76 -17.08
CA ILE A 356 -4.36 15.44 -16.67
C ILE A 356 -5.45 14.39 -16.85
N LEU A 357 -6.72 14.74 -16.65
CA LEU A 357 -7.87 13.88 -16.97
C LEU A 357 -8.08 13.72 -18.50
N ARG A 358 -7.69 14.71 -19.32
CA ARG A 358 -7.66 14.57 -20.79
C ARG A 358 -6.64 13.53 -21.28
N LYS A 359 -5.75 13.09 -20.40
CA LYS A 359 -4.88 11.95 -20.64
C LYS A 359 -5.57 10.63 -20.32
N PHE A 360 -6.86 10.54 -19.99
CA PHE A 360 -7.54 9.23 -20.00
C PHE A 360 -7.90 8.86 -21.45
N SER A 361 -7.77 7.58 -21.82
CA SER A 361 -7.86 7.11 -23.22
C SER A 361 -9.06 7.58 -23.98
N ILE A 362 -8.89 7.93 -25.26
CA ILE A 362 -9.99 8.02 -26.23
C ILE A 362 -9.67 7.10 -27.41
N ALA A 363 -10.45 6.05 -27.62
CA ALA A 363 -10.39 5.18 -28.80
C ALA A 363 -11.36 5.69 -29.87
N GLN A 364 -10.97 5.65 -31.14
CA GLN A 364 -11.78 6.16 -32.25
C GLN A 364 -11.94 5.10 -33.33
N THR A 365 -13.13 4.99 -33.91
CA THR A 365 -13.38 4.19 -35.13
C THR A 365 -13.17 5.04 -36.37
N GLU A 366 -12.99 4.42 -37.54
CA GLU A 366 -12.97 5.12 -38.84
C GLU A 366 -14.26 5.91 -39.13
N LYS A 367 -15.37 5.56 -38.45
CA LYS A 367 -16.68 6.22 -38.56
C LYS A 367 -16.89 7.34 -37.54
N ASN A 368 -15.82 7.87 -36.93
CA ASN A 368 -15.83 8.94 -35.93
C ASN A 368 -16.49 8.63 -34.57
N HIS A 369 -16.89 7.39 -34.27
CA HIS A 369 -17.27 7.04 -32.89
C HIS A 369 -16.07 7.15 -31.97
N ARG A 370 -16.22 7.88 -30.87
CA ARG A 370 -15.20 8.10 -29.85
C ARG A 370 -15.59 7.36 -28.57
N LEU A 371 -14.62 6.69 -27.97
CA LEU A 371 -14.76 5.89 -26.76
C LEU A 371 -13.72 6.31 -25.72
N ALA A 372 -14.08 7.09 -24.71
CA ALA A 372 -13.15 7.39 -23.63
C ALA A 372 -13.04 6.22 -22.62
N ILE A 373 -11.88 5.91 -22.03
CA ILE A 373 -11.69 4.81 -21.06
C ILE A 373 -11.04 5.34 -19.79
N THR A 374 -11.72 5.30 -18.64
CA THR A 374 -11.21 5.77 -17.33
C THR A 374 -11.30 4.71 -16.23
N GLY A 375 -10.31 4.59 -15.34
CA GLY A 375 -10.34 3.59 -14.26
C GLY A 375 -10.63 4.18 -12.88
N PHE A 376 -11.59 3.61 -12.15
CA PHE A 376 -11.92 3.99 -10.76
C PHE A 376 -11.70 2.82 -9.81
N SER A 377 -10.94 2.96 -8.72
CA SER A 377 -10.99 1.93 -7.68
C SER A 377 -12.40 1.81 -7.08
N SER A 378 -12.65 0.69 -6.41
CA SER A 378 -13.84 0.44 -5.60
C SER A 378 -14.25 1.60 -4.68
N THR A 379 -13.27 2.30 -4.13
CA THR A 379 -13.44 3.44 -3.22
C THR A 379 -13.61 4.79 -3.91
N GLU A 380 -13.59 4.82 -5.24
CA GLU A 380 -13.62 6.04 -6.06
C GLU A 380 -14.82 6.08 -7.02
N LEU A 381 -15.69 5.07 -6.97
CA LEU A 381 -16.84 4.96 -7.86
C LEU A 381 -17.86 6.09 -7.66
N ASP A 382 -17.97 6.59 -6.43
CA ASP A 382 -18.77 7.77 -6.08
C ASP A 382 -18.26 9.06 -6.75
N LEU A 383 -17.05 9.05 -7.30
CA LEU A 383 -16.47 10.21 -7.98
C LEU A 383 -16.89 10.32 -9.45
N ALA A 384 -17.46 9.27 -10.04
CA ALA A 384 -17.92 9.25 -11.42
C ALA A 384 -18.98 10.33 -11.70
N GLN A 385 -19.83 10.64 -10.70
CA GLN A 385 -20.87 11.69 -10.79
C GLN A 385 -20.30 13.11 -10.94
N TYR A 386 -19.01 13.32 -10.64
CA TYR A 386 -18.35 14.62 -10.72
C TYR A 386 -17.58 14.82 -12.03
N LEU A 387 -17.67 13.88 -12.98
CA LEU A 387 -17.10 14.06 -14.31
C LEU A 387 -17.88 15.16 -15.07
N PRO A 388 -17.20 16.19 -15.62
CA PRO A 388 -17.84 17.33 -16.26
C PRO A 388 -18.24 17.05 -17.71
N ILE A 389 -18.89 15.92 -17.98
CA ILE A 389 -19.30 15.49 -19.32
C ILE A 389 -20.78 15.07 -19.25
N GLN A 390 -21.64 15.74 -20.02
CA GLN A 390 -23.04 15.34 -20.19
C GLN A 390 -23.16 14.26 -21.28
N GLY A 391 -24.11 13.33 -21.17
CA GLY A 391 -24.33 12.28 -22.18
C GLY A 391 -23.47 11.03 -22.02
N LEU A 392 -22.85 10.84 -20.85
CA LEU A 392 -21.88 9.77 -20.59
C LEU A 392 -22.54 8.37 -20.55
N ARG A 393 -22.14 7.49 -21.48
CA ARG A 393 -22.38 6.04 -21.41
C ARG A 393 -21.16 5.32 -20.82
N SER A 394 -21.28 4.74 -19.63
CA SER A 394 -20.21 4.09 -18.87
C SER A 394 -20.26 2.57 -18.83
N VAL A 395 -19.11 1.89 -18.89
CA VAL A 395 -19.01 0.47 -18.51
C VAL A 395 -18.06 0.34 -17.33
N ILE A 396 -18.54 -0.23 -16.23
CA ILE A 396 -17.81 -0.37 -14.96
C ILE A 396 -17.47 -1.84 -14.75
N VAL A 397 -16.19 -2.17 -14.55
CA VAL A 397 -15.74 -3.54 -14.25
C VAL A 397 -15.24 -3.67 -12.82
N LEU A 398 -15.73 -4.65 -12.06
CA LEU A 398 -15.41 -4.87 -10.64
C LEU A 398 -14.54 -6.12 -10.40
N LYS A 399 -13.51 -5.99 -9.54
CA LYS A 399 -12.45 -6.99 -9.27
C LYS A 399 -12.84 -8.12 -8.30
N SER A 400 -14.01 -8.73 -8.48
CA SER A 400 -14.76 -9.59 -7.54
C SER A 400 -15.61 -8.80 -6.54
N LEU A 401 -16.92 -9.10 -6.52
CA LEU A 401 -17.86 -8.47 -5.60
C LEU A 401 -17.49 -8.75 -4.14
N MET A 402 -16.94 -9.93 -3.84
CA MET A 402 -16.63 -10.34 -2.46
C MET A 402 -15.38 -9.67 -1.88
N SER A 403 -14.36 -9.44 -2.70
CA SER A 403 -13.17 -8.68 -2.29
C SER A 403 -13.53 -7.21 -2.00
N PHE A 404 -14.44 -6.67 -2.81
CA PHE A 404 -14.97 -5.32 -2.69
C PHE A 404 -15.84 -5.13 -1.43
N LEU A 405 -16.71 -6.09 -1.11
CA LEU A 405 -17.59 -6.01 0.06
C LEU A 405 -16.85 -6.19 1.39
N THR A 406 -15.77 -6.97 1.42
CA THR A 406 -15.04 -7.33 2.65
C THR A 406 -13.79 -6.49 2.90
N GLY A 407 -13.24 -5.83 1.87
CA GLY A 407 -12.02 -5.01 1.97
C GLY A 407 -10.76 -5.80 2.34
N ASN A 408 -10.83 -7.13 2.35
CA ASN A 408 -9.69 -8.01 2.58
C ASN A 408 -9.93 -9.33 1.85
N PRO A 409 -9.06 -9.73 0.90
CA PRO A 409 -9.24 -10.97 0.12
C PRO A 409 -9.17 -12.26 0.95
N HIS A 410 -8.82 -12.19 2.25
CA HIS A 410 -8.59 -13.35 3.12
C HIS A 410 -9.46 -13.41 4.39
N VAL A 411 -10.39 -12.47 4.61
CA VAL A 411 -11.23 -12.48 5.83
C VAL A 411 -12.44 -13.38 5.65
N MET A 412 -12.40 -14.55 6.29
CA MET A 412 -13.49 -15.54 6.35
C MET A 412 -13.68 -16.03 7.79
N ALA A 413 -14.55 -15.37 8.56
CA ALA A 413 -15.11 -15.91 9.80
C ALA A 413 -16.37 -15.12 10.21
N SER A 414 -17.22 -15.73 11.06
CA SER A 414 -18.59 -15.35 11.44
C SER A 414 -18.87 -13.87 11.80
N SER A 415 -17.85 -13.07 12.12
CA SER A 415 -17.95 -11.61 12.30
C SER A 415 -18.19 -10.84 10.98
N ALA A 416 -17.98 -11.49 9.83
CA ALA A 416 -18.09 -10.88 8.50
C ALA A 416 -19.52 -10.55 8.08
N ARG A 417 -20.57 -11.21 8.61
CA ARG A 417 -21.96 -10.92 8.20
C ARG A 417 -22.35 -9.48 8.51
N HIS A 418 -22.04 -8.97 9.69
CA HIS A 418 -22.50 -7.64 10.11
C HIS A 418 -21.73 -6.50 9.43
N LEU A 419 -20.41 -6.68 9.27
CA LEU A 419 -19.52 -5.79 8.51
C LEU A 419 -19.85 -5.81 7.01
N ALA A 420 -20.22 -6.98 6.46
CA ALA A 420 -20.68 -7.11 5.08
C ALA A 420 -22.02 -6.40 4.90
N THR A 421 -23.02 -6.55 5.77
CA THR A 421 -24.32 -5.88 5.58
C THR A 421 -24.20 -4.35 5.60
N GLN A 422 -23.45 -3.77 6.55
CA GLN A 422 -23.24 -2.32 6.59
C GLN A 422 -22.44 -1.79 5.38
N ARG A 423 -21.42 -2.54 4.92
CA ARG A 423 -20.67 -2.16 3.72
C ARG A 423 -21.46 -2.39 2.43
N ILE A 424 -22.30 -3.42 2.36
CA ILE A 424 -23.24 -3.69 1.26
C ILE A 424 -24.20 -2.51 1.12
N ASP A 425 -24.78 -2.03 2.22
CA ASP A 425 -25.70 -0.89 2.19
C ASP A 425 -24.98 0.40 1.78
N GLN A 426 -23.77 0.64 2.29
CA GLN A 426 -22.96 1.81 1.91
C GLN A 426 -22.53 1.76 0.44
N VAL A 427 -22.07 0.61 -0.04
CA VAL A 427 -21.65 0.39 -1.43
C VAL A 427 -22.84 0.47 -2.37
N ALA A 428 -23.97 -0.15 -2.03
CA ALA A 428 -25.21 -0.06 -2.78
C ALA A 428 -25.76 1.38 -2.79
N THR A 429 -25.56 2.14 -1.71
CA THR A 429 -25.92 3.57 -1.64
C THR A 429 -24.98 4.40 -2.51
N ASN A 430 -23.68 4.11 -2.52
CA ASN A 430 -22.71 4.79 -3.38
C ASN A 430 -22.95 4.48 -4.87
N LEU A 431 -23.23 3.21 -5.21
CA LEU A 431 -23.66 2.78 -6.54
C LEU A 431 -24.97 3.45 -6.93
N LYS A 432 -26.00 3.44 -6.07
CA LYS A 432 -27.26 4.14 -6.33
C LYS A 432 -27.07 5.64 -6.49
N SER A 433 -26.20 6.26 -5.70
CA SER A 433 -25.88 7.69 -5.81
C SER A 433 -25.21 7.99 -7.16
N ALA A 434 -24.20 7.22 -7.54
CA ALA A 434 -23.50 7.34 -8.82
C ALA A 434 -24.41 7.05 -10.03
N LEU A 435 -25.35 6.11 -9.89
CA LEU A 435 -26.33 5.73 -10.92
C LEU A 435 -27.60 6.60 -10.92
N SER A 436 -27.81 7.44 -9.89
CA SER A 436 -28.96 8.36 -9.80
C SER A 436 -28.73 9.67 -10.57
N SER A 437 -27.47 9.99 -10.87
CA SER A 437 -27.12 10.98 -11.88
C SER A 437 -27.33 10.41 -13.28
N SER A 438 -27.54 11.28 -14.27
CA SER A 438 -27.90 11.05 -15.68
C SER A 438 -26.89 10.20 -16.49
N LEU A 439 -26.50 9.04 -15.99
CA LEU A 439 -25.35 8.25 -16.40
C LEU A 439 -25.86 6.87 -16.86
N GLU A 440 -25.76 6.59 -18.14
CA GLU A 440 -26.19 5.32 -18.73
C GLU A 440 -25.06 4.31 -18.53
N ALA A 441 -25.21 3.34 -17.62
CA ALA A 441 -24.09 2.47 -17.19
C ALA A 441 -24.34 0.97 -17.37
N LEU A 442 -23.34 0.25 -17.88
CA LEU A 442 -23.23 -1.22 -17.87
C LEU A 442 -22.24 -1.65 -16.77
N ILE A 443 -22.66 -2.51 -15.85
CA ILE A 443 -21.80 -2.99 -14.77
C ILE A 443 -21.47 -4.46 -15.02
N LEU A 444 -20.18 -4.79 -14.99
CA LEU A 444 -19.66 -6.13 -15.24
C LEU A 444 -18.75 -6.56 -14.08
N GLU A 445 -18.77 -7.83 -13.76
CA GLU A 445 -17.75 -8.43 -12.89
C GLU A 445 -16.58 -8.92 -13.74
N GLU A 446 -15.36 -8.75 -13.24
CA GLU A 446 -14.17 -9.16 -13.97
C GLU A 446 -14.18 -10.68 -14.26
N ASP A 447 -14.52 -11.50 -13.27
CA ASP A 447 -14.62 -12.95 -13.43
C ASP A 447 -15.69 -13.32 -14.48
N PHE A 448 -16.77 -12.53 -14.59
CA PHE A 448 -17.79 -12.73 -15.61
C PHE A 448 -17.25 -12.50 -17.03
N ILE A 449 -16.45 -11.44 -17.24
CA ILE A 449 -15.83 -11.15 -18.55
C ILE A 449 -14.91 -12.29 -18.98
N GLN A 450 -14.21 -12.91 -18.04
CA GLN A 450 -13.28 -14.00 -18.32
C GLN A 450 -13.96 -15.35 -18.54
N THR A 451 -15.06 -15.61 -17.83
CA THR A 451 -15.68 -16.95 -17.78
C THR A 451 -16.88 -17.09 -18.72
N ASP A 452 -17.53 -15.99 -19.11
CA ASP A 452 -18.68 -15.97 -20.02
C ASP A 452 -18.54 -14.89 -21.10
N ILE A 453 -17.61 -15.14 -22.03
CA ILE A 453 -17.25 -14.21 -23.11
C ILE A 453 -18.45 -13.90 -24.01
N GLN A 454 -19.35 -14.87 -24.20
CA GLN A 454 -20.51 -14.70 -25.05
C GLN A 454 -21.47 -13.67 -24.44
N SER A 455 -21.88 -13.86 -23.19
CA SER A 455 -22.78 -12.93 -22.51
C SER A 455 -22.13 -11.56 -22.26
N PHE A 456 -20.81 -11.50 -22.10
CA PHE A 456 -20.07 -10.22 -22.12
C PHE A 456 -20.25 -9.46 -23.44
N VAL A 457 -20.00 -10.12 -24.58
CA VAL A 457 -20.12 -9.50 -25.91
C VAL A 457 -21.56 -9.07 -26.18
N GLU A 458 -22.54 -9.92 -25.86
CA GLU A 458 -23.95 -9.62 -26.00
C GLU A 458 -24.37 -8.39 -25.17
N ALA A 459 -24.04 -8.38 -23.88
CA ALA A 459 -24.37 -7.26 -22.98
C ALA A 459 -23.75 -5.95 -23.45
N PHE A 460 -22.51 -6.00 -23.95
CA PHE A 460 -21.80 -4.83 -24.45
C PHE A 460 -22.39 -4.31 -25.76
N LEU A 461 -22.74 -5.18 -26.71
CA LEU A 461 -23.36 -4.76 -27.98
C LEU A 461 -24.76 -4.16 -27.74
N VAL A 462 -25.56 -4.78 -26.87
CA VAL A 462 -26.86 -4.23 -26.45
C VAL A 462 -26.68 -2.84 -25.83
N PHE A 463 -25.66 -2.66 -24.99
CA PHE A 463 -25.33 -1.37 -24.38
C PHE A 463 -24.90 -0.31 -25.42
N LEU A 464 -24.22 -0.72 -26.49
CA LEU A 464 -23.90 0.16 -27.63
C LEU A 464 -25.10 0.41 -28.56
N GLY A 465 -26.27 -0.22 -28.32
CA GLY A 465 -27.43 -0.16 -29.21
C GLY A 465 -27.23 -0.93 -30.52
N GLN A 466 -26.32 -1.89 -30.55
CA GLN A 466 -26.02 -2.76 -31.69
C GLN A 466 -26.65 -4.15 -31.52
N SER A 467 -27.04 -4.77 -32.62
CA SER A 467 -27.64 -6.11 -32.62
C SER A 467 -26.58 -7.19 -32.80
N PHE A 468 -26.77 -8.33 -32.12
CA PHE A 468 -25.95 -9.53 -32.27
C PHE A 468 -26.19 -10.16 -33.66
N THR A 469 -25.10 -10.54 -34.36
CA THR A 469 -25.12 -11.10 -35.73
C THR A 469 -24.26 -12.37 -35.83
N GLU A 470 -24.31 -13.11 -36.94
CA GLU A 470 -23.45 -14.29 -37.17
C GLU A 470 -21.92 -13.97 -37.12
N ASP A 471 -21.54 -12.74 -37.50
CA ASP A 471 -20.15 -12.26 -37.35
C ASP A 471 -19.73 -12.16 -35.87
N THR A 472 -20.72 -12.01 -34.97
CA THR A 472 -20.48 -11.93 -33.53
C THR A 472 -20.11 -13.29 -32.93
N ASP A 473 -20.66 -14.40 -33.44
CA ASP A 473 -20.23 -15.75 -33.04
C ASP A 473 -18.77 -16.02 -33.43
N THR A 474 -18.36 -15.52 -34.59
CA THR A 474 -16.96 -15.61 -35.05
C THR A 474 -16.05 -14.79 -34.14
N LEU A 475 -16.48 -13.60 -33.74
CA LEU A 475 -15.78 -12.75 -32.77
C LEU A 475 -15.65 -13.42 -31.40
N VAL A 476 -16.73 -13.98 -30.86
CA VAL A 476 -16.72 -14.71 -29.57
C VAL A 476 -15.71 -15.85 -29.62
N ARG A 477 -15.70 -16.64 -30.71
CA ARG A 477 -14.71 -17.71 -30.88
C ARG A 477 -13.28 -17.18 -30.92
N GLN A 478 -13.00 -16.10 -31.66
CA GLN A 478 -11.67 -15.50 -31.72
C GLN A 478 -11.19 -15.00 -30.34
N LEU A 479 -12.09 -14.40 -29.55
CA LEU A 479 -11.79 -13.95 -28.19
C LEU A 479 -11.53 -15.13 -27.24
N GLN A 480 -12.31 -16.21 -27.34
CA GLN A 480 -12.08 -17.45 -26.59
C GLN A 480 -10.68 -18.04 -26.84
N TYR A 481 -10.19 -18.00 -28.09
CA TYR A 481 -8.84 -18.49 -28.42
C TYR A 481 -7.71 -17.56 -27.96
N THR A 482 -7.99 -16.27 -27.77
CA THR A 482 -6.98 -15.27 -27.36
C THR A 482 -6.42 -15.54 -25.95
N ILE A 483 -7.13 -16.31 -25.11
CA ILE A 483 -6.81 -16.53 -23.68
C ILE A 483 -6.63 -18.03 -23.35
N ALA A 484 -6.91 -18.92 -24.30
CA ALA A 484 -6.93 -20.37 -24.12
C ALA A 484 -5.64 -21.06 -23.57
N PRO A 485 -4.42 -20.47 -23.55
CA PRO A 485 -3.27 -21.15 -22.93
C PRO A 485 -3.17 -21.00 -21.40
N SER A 486 -3.69 -19.93 -20.80
CA SER A 486 -3.43 -19.61 -19.36
C SER A 486 -4.52 -20.12 -18.41
N ILE A 487 -5.76 -20.29 -18.87
CA ILE A 487 -6.89 -20.72 -18.03
C ILE A 487 -6.87 -22.24 -17.70
N ARG A 488 -6.01 -23.04 -18.36
CA ARG A 488 -5.92 -24.48 -18.07
C ARG A 488 -5.14 -24.85 -16.80
N LYS A 489 -4.58 -23.90 -16.05
CA LYS A 489 -3.68 -24.25 -14.92
C LYS A 489 -4.34 -24.44 -13.55
N ASP A 490 -5.56 -23.97 -13.30
CA ASP A 490 -6.16 -24.06 -11.95
C ASP A 490 -7.41 -24.95 -11.82
N VAL A 491 -8.13 -25.29 -12.90
CA VAL A 491 -9.29 -26.19 -12.81
C VAL A 491 -8.90 -27.59 -12.32
N SER A 492 -7.68 -28.06 -12.62
CA SER A 492 -7.17 -29.36 -12.16
C SER A 492 -6.85 -29.44 -10.64
N LEU A 493 -6.81 -28.29 -9.95
CA LEU A 493 -6.46 -28.19 -8.53
C LEU A 493 -7.66 -28.22 -7.60
N TYR A 494 -8.87 -28.00 -8.10
CA TYR A 494 -10.09 -28.03 -7.30
C TYR A 494 -10.90 -29.28 -7.62
N GLU A 495 -11.49 -29.88 -6.59
CA GLU A 495 -12.40 -31.02 -6.74
C GLU A 495 -13.60 -30.80 -5.83
N GLY A 496 -14.76 -31.27 -6.24
CA GLY A 496 -15.96 -31.22 -5.43
C GLY A 496 -17.17 -31.73 -6.18
N TRP A 497 -18.19 -32.09 -5.41
CA TRP A 497 -19.42 -32.70 -5.90
C TRP A 497 -20.63 -32.19 -5.14
N ILE A 498 -21.75 -32.11 -5.85
CA ILE A 498 -23.09 -31.97 -5.29
C ILE A 498 -23.62 -33.36 -4.99
N ASP A 499 -23.83 -33.65 -3.70
CA ASP A 499 -24.28 -34.97 -3.24
C ASP A 499 -25.79 -35.07 -3.17
N THR A 500 -26.49 -33.98 -2.83
CA THR A 500 -27.94 -34.00 -2.62
C THR A 500 -28.56 -32.66 -2.96
N ILE A 501 -29.65 -32.71 -3.74
CA ILE A 501 -30.62 -31.63 -3.91
C ILE A 501 -31.96 -32.21 -3.51
N SER A 502 -32.46 -31.89 -2.31
CA SER A 502 -33.70 -32.45 -1.77
C SER A 502 -34.50 -31.40 -1.01
N GLY A 503 -35.71 -31.09 -1.50
CA GLY A 503 -36.53 -30.00 -0.96
C GLY A 503 -35.78 -28.68 -1.03
N GLN A 504 -35.52 -28.08 0.14
CA GLN A 504 -34.73 -26.85 0.26
C GLN A 504 -33.24 -27.12 0.54
N LEU A 505 -32.80 -28.36 0.70
CA LEU A 505 -31.41 -28.65 1.05
C LEU A 505 -30.58 -28.96 -0.20
N VAL A 506 -29.49 -28.21 -0.39
CA VAL A 506 -28.43 -28.53 -1.34
C VAL A 506 -27.15 -28.77 -0.57
N SER A 507 -26.55 -29.96 -0.70
CA SER A 507 -25.35 -30.32 0.06
C SER A 507 -24.33 -31.03 -0.82
N GLY A 508 -23.07 -30.97 -0.38
CA GLY A 508 -21.95 -31.53 -1.12
C GLY A 508 -20.62 -31.26 -0.42
N TRP A 509 -19.55 -31.33 -1.19
CA TRP A 509 -18.21 -30.99 -0.71
C TRP A 509 -17.37 -30.38 -1.82
N CYS A 510 -16.39 -29.56 -1.44
CA CYS A 510 -15.35 -29.13 -2.38
C CYS A 510 -14.07 -28.73 -1.65
N TRP A 511 -12.95 -28.93 -2.31
CA TRP A 511 -11.63 -28.60 -1.77
C TRP A 511 -10.66 -28.18 -2.86
N ARG A 512 -9.55 -27.59 -2.43
CA ARG A 512 -8.37 -27.40 -3.25
C ARG A 512 -7.33 -28.45 -2.86
N LYS A 513 -6.83 -29.21 -3.83
CA LYS A 513 -5.76 -30.20 -3.64
C LYS A 513 -4.61 -29.59 -2.86
N ASN A 514 -4.11 -30.34 -1.89
CA ASN A 514 -2.98 -29.97 -1.04
C ASN A 514 -3.20 -28.70 -0.18
N SER A 515 -4.46 -28.32 0.08
CA SER A 515 -4.81 -27.19 0.95
C SER A 515 -5.84 -27.59 2.02
N ASN A 516 -5.69 -27.05 3.23
CA ASN A 516 -6.66 -27.17 4.32
C ASN A 516 -7.55 -25.92 4.48
N ILE A 517 -7.53 -25.02 3.50
CA ILE A 517 -8.35 -23.80 3.49
C ILE A 517 -9.73 -24.14 2.93
N SER A 518 -10.78 -23.87 3.71
CA SER A 518 -12.17 -24.05 3.30
C SER A 518 -12.54 -23.18 2.09
N GLN A 519 -13.36 -23.73 1.21
CA GLN A 519 -13.84 -23.04 0.00
C GLN A 519 -15.20 -22.37 0.26
N ILE A 520 -15.51 -21.35 -0.52
CA ILE A 520 -16.82 -20.69 -0.48
C ILE A 520 -17.58 -21.18 -1.70
N VAL A 521 -18.81 -21.61 -1.48
CA VAL A 521 -19.69 -22.12 -2.51
C VAL A 521 -20.92 -21.25 -2.65
N GLY A 522 -21.34 -20.99 -3.88
CA GLY A 522 -22.60 -20.34 -4.21
C GLY A 522 -23.57 -21.32 -4.86
N LEU A 523 -24.83 -21.29 -4.43
CA LEU A 523 -25.95 -21.94 -5.10
C LEU A 523 -26.48 -21.00 -6.19
N VAL A 524 -26.39 -21.40 -7.44
CA VAL A 524 -26.83 -20.64 -8.61
C VAL A 524 -28.10 -21.28 -9.17
N VAL A 525 -29.16 -20.48 -9.32
CA VAL A 525 -30.42 -20.88 -9.96
C VAL A 525 -30.68 -19.91 -11.11
N ASN A 526 -30.78 -20.42 -12.35
CA ASN A 526 -31.01 -19.61 -13.54
C ASN A 526 -30.08 -18.38 -13.60
N ASP A 527 -28.79 -18.61 -13.35
CA ASP A 527 -27.73 -17.59 -13.38
C ASP A 527 -27.76 -16.54 -12.26
N HIS A 528 -28.59 -16.76 -11.24
CA HIS A 528 -28.63 -15.94 -10.02
C HIS A 528 -28.12 -16.73 -8.81
N ILE A 529 -27.21 -16.15 -8.04
CA ILE A 529 -26.80 -16.71 -6.75
C ILE A 529 -27.97 -16.54 -5.77
N VAL A 530 -28.49 -17.64 -5.25
CA VAL A 530 -29.64 -17.65 -4.31
C VAL A 530 -29.23 -18.01 -2.87
N ASP A 531 -28.08 -18.65 -2.67
CA ASP A 531 -27.50 -18.89 -1.34
C ASP A 531 -25.98 -19.04 -1.40
N VAL A 532 -25.29 -18.78 -0.28
CA VAL A 532 -23.82 -18.85 -0.15
C VAL A 532 -23.43 -19.53 1.16
N GLY A 533 -22.47 -20.44 1.08
CA GLY A 533 -22.01 -21.24 2.22
C GLY A 533 -20.51 -21.47 2.21
N ILE A 534 -19.98 -21.92 3.34
CA ILE A 534 -18.57 -22.29 3.50
C ILE A 534 -18.48 -23.82 3.54
N ALA A 535 -17.59 -24.38 2.75
CA ALA A 535 -17.22 -25.78 2.76
C ALA A 535 -16.26 -26.07 3.91
N ASN A 536 -16.77 -26.08 5.15
CA ASN A 536 -16.02 -26.32 6.38
C ASN A 536 -16.62 -27.41 7.29
N ASN A 537 -17.71 -28.05 6.86
CA ASN A 537 -18.32 -29.12 7.64
C ASN A 537 -17.43 -30.36 7.59
N PHE A 538 -17.13 -30.90 8.77
CA PHE A 538 -16.33 -32.12 8.89
C PHE A 538 -17.09 -33.33 8.37
N ARG A 539 -16.39 -34.13 7.56
CA ARG A 539 -16.87 -35.33 6.92
C ARG A 539 -15.82 -36.43 7.01
N GLU A 540 -16.22 -37.53 7.64
CA GLU A 540 -15.33 -38.66 7.92
C GLU A 540 -14.94 -39.41 6.63
N ASP A 541 -15.84 -39.49 5.66
CA ASP A 541 -15.58 -40.08 4.34
C ASP A 541 -14.49 -39.32 3.57
N LEU A 542 -14.52 -37.98 3.60
CA LEU A 542 -13.47 -37.15 2.97
C LEU A 542 -12.12 -37.35 3.67
N LYS A 543 -12.11 -37.43 5.02
CA LYS A 543 -10.89 -37.70 5.77
C LYS A 543 -10.29 -39.06 5.42
N ASN A 544 -11.13 -40.09 5.33
CA ASN A 544 -10.73 -41.46 5.00
C ASN A 544 -10.24 -41.59 3.55
N ALA A 545 -10.76 -40.76 2.64
CA ALA A 545 -10.28 -40.66 1.26
C ALA A 545 -8.96 -39.88 1.09
N GLY A 546 -8.37 -39.37 2.18
CA GLY A 546 -7.11 -38.60 2.13
C GLY A 546 -7.28 -37.13 1.72
N ILE A 547 -8.51 -36.62 1.72
CA ILE A 547 -8.85 -35.24 1.34
C ILE A 547 -8.62 -34.34 2.55
N GLY A 548 -7.37 -33.88 2.69
CA GLY A 548 -6.92 -32.88 3.67
C GLY A 548 -7.39 -33.10 5.11
N SER A 549 -8.04 -32.09 5.70
CA SER A 549 -8.56 -32.11 7.07
C SER A 549 -9.89 -32.86 7.22
N GLY A 550 -10.55 -33.23 6.11
CA GLY A 550 -11.93 -33.75 6.11
C GLY A 550 -13.01 -32.67 6.33
N ALA A 551 -12.62 -31.42 6.61
CA ALA A 551 -13.53 -30.31 6.87
C ALA A 551 -13.85 -29.51 5.60
N PHE A 552 -14.53 -30.16 4.65
CA PHE A 552 -14.79 -29.62 3.31
C PHE A 552 -16.23 -29.82 2.82
N GLY A 553 -17.15 -30.24 3.69
CA GLY A 553 -18.57 -30.34 3.36
C GLY A 553 -19.30 -29.00 3.44
N TYR A 554 -20.35 -28.82 2.66
CA TYR A 554 -21.22 -27.63 2.69
C TYR A 554 -22.71 -28.01 2.72
N HIS A 555 -23.52 -27.08 3.23
CA HIS A 555 -24.98 -27.09 3.14
C HIS A 555 -25.43 -25.71 2.67
N LEU A 556 -26.35 -25.68 1.73
CA LEU A 556 -26.98 -24.52 1.11
C LEU A 556 -28.50 -24.72 1.10
N THR A 557 -29.23 -23.62 1.07
CA THR A 557 -30.69 -23.58 1.14
C THR A 557 -31.26 -23.09 -0.18
N LEU A 558 -32.04 -23.93 -0.85
CA LEU A 558 -32.85 -23.56 -2.00
C LEU A 558 -34.15 -22.89 -1.52
N PRO A 559 -34.48 -21.66 -1.98
CA PRO A 559 -35.71 -20.97 -1.59
C PRO A 559 -37.00 -21.74 -1.92
N GLU A 560 -38.02 -21.63 -1.05
CA GLU A 560 -39.31 -22.35 -1.13
C GLU A 560 -40.06 -22.20 -2.47
N ASN A 561 -39.84 -21.11 -3.19
CA ASN A 561 -40.53 -20.79 -4.44
C ASN A 561 -39.81 -21.33 -5.70
N ILE A 562 -38.73 -22.11 -5.54
CA ILE A 562 -37.91 -22.60 -6.64
C ILE A 562 -38.02 -24.12 -6.71
N SER A 563 -38.66 -24.62 -7.78
CA SER A 563 -38.70 -26.07 -8.06
C SER A 563 -37.40 -26.53 -8.72
N PRO A 564 -36.69 -27.54 -8.18
CA PRO A 564 -35.49 -28.10 -8.81
C PRO A 564 -35.70 -28.61 -10.23
N SER A 565 -36.90 -29.11 -10.54
CA SER A 565 -37.23 -29.72 -11.83
C SER A 565 -37.46 -28.73 -12.98
N SER A 566 -37.56 -27.44 -12.69
CA SER A 566 -37.88 -26.40 -13.69
C SER A 566 -36.82 -25.31 -13.80
N ASN A 567 -35.73 -25.42 -13.03
CA ASN A 567 -34.71 -24.39 -12.95
C ASN A 567 -33.33 -25.02 -13.09
N ARG A 568 -32.40 -24.33 -13.76
CA ARG A 568 -31.01 -24.77 -13.85
C ARG A 568 -30.32 -24.50 -12.52
N ILE A 569 -30.07 -25.57 -11.76
CA ILE A 569 -29.36 -25.50 -10.47
C ILE A 569 -27.89 -25.85 -10.68
N GLN A 570 -26.99 -25.02 -10.16
CA GLN A 570 -25.55 -25.28 -10.11
C GLN A 570 -25.01 -24.89 -8.74
N VAL A 571 -23.95 -25.57 -8.30
CA VAL A 571 -23.12 -25.08 -7.19
C VAL A 571 -21.76 -24.75 -7.76
N ARG A 572 -21.21 -23.59 -7.39
CA ARG A 572 -19.90 -23.14 -7.87
C ARG A 572 -19.00 -22.76 -6.72
N ILE A 573 -17.70 -23.08 -6.82
CA ILE A 573 -16.68 -22.46 -5.98
C ILE A 573 -16.54 -21.02 -6.45
N LEU A 574 -16.84 -20.07 -5.55
CA LEU A 574 -16.90 -18.65 -5.93
C LEU A 574 -15.52 -18.11 -6.32
N ASN A 575 -14.46 -18.59 -5.70
CA ASN A 575 -13.09 -18.24 -6.08
C ASN A 575 -12.71 -18.99 -7.37
N GLY A 576 -12.84 -18.32 -8.52
CA GLY A 576 -12.56 -18.88 -9.85
C GLY A 576 -13.80 -19.40 -10.59
N ASN A 577 -15.01 -19.16 -10.09
CA ASN A 577 -16.29 -19.52 -10.73
C ASN A 577 -16.35 -20.99 -11.22
N ILE A 578 -15.79 -21.92 -10.43
CA ILE A 578 -15.61 -23.31 -10.84
C ILE A 578 -16.90 -24.09 -10.55
N PRO A 579 -17.60 -24.63 -11.57
CA PRO A 579 -18.78 -25.45 -11.33
C PRO A 579 -18.40 -26.76 -10.66
N LEU A 580 -19.23 -27.20 -9.72
CA LEU A 580 -19.14 -28.53 -9.12
C LEU A 580 -19.99 -29.51 -9.92
N ASP A 581 -19.46 -30.72 -10.06
CA ASP A 581 -20.17 -31.80 -10.73
C ASP A 581 -21.29 -32.36 -9.84
N SER A 582 -22.30 -32.93 -10.47
CA SER A 582 -23.48 -33.52 -9.83
C SER A 582 -23.49 -35.02 -10.05
N PHE A 583 -23.74 -35.82 -9.01
CA PHE A 583 -24.05 -37.25 -9.18
C PHE A 583 -25.48 -37.51 -9.68
N ILE A 584 -26.29 -36.46 -9.81
CA ILE A 584 -27.69 -36.54 -10.21
C ILE A 584 -27.76 -36.41 -11.73
N GLU A 585 -27.87 -37.54 -12.43
CA GLU A 585 -28.43 -37.56 -13.79
C GLU A 585 -29.92 -37.19 -13.69
N ASN A 586 -30.30 -36.14 -14.44
CA ASN A 586 -31.65 -35.55 -14.62
C ASN A 586 -32.85 -36.24 -13.95
#